data_AF-A0A096M1L0-F1
#
_entry.id   AF-A0A096M1L0-F1
#
_cell.length_a   1.000
_cell.length_b   1.000
_cell.length_c   1.000
_cell.angle_alpha   90.00
_cell.angle_beta   90.00
_cell.angle_gamma   90.00
#
_symmetry.space_group_name_H-M   'P 1'
#
loop_
_entity.id
_entity.type
_entity.pdbx_description
1 polymer ?
#
loop_
_entity_poly.entity_id
_entity_poly.type
_entity_poly.pdbx_seq_one_letter_code
_entity_poly.pdbx_strand_id
1 'polypeptide(L)'
;SETMGVKGMKTLVKESGTLEDVGFKNSAVIIDGPNLYYSLYFNSKPKLDQQHGGDYSAFRGLVCQFFSSLKSCNIKPLVLLDGGAEPMKNKTVETRLKDKLQKAKRLSESRADKWDNILPPLVKDVFIQVLQELQVEIQQCFGEADLTAALKANEKKCPVLSNDSDFYIFDVQEGFLSIDGFQWESVTQGAIPAQRYKISQFCRCFNVDEHHMPVFAALSGNDYSQLEKEDSKKLIGKYLKAQQPGGSSTSRQRAILKFLGEFRGKTPEEAVTAALQQVGRSKQEDLKLYLNSAQQYALKEPPRPNLPQWVIQEIQRGRLTSFVTSVVTQKSMTLTPLVEDFSQPSSYSASLRIRQFFYGLLLGTELCTEYDREGAEDMRPKQVTPVLAGVTPEELQKLELEHLNEILKCLPMSNSQKQRAKYTKQ
;
A
#
# COMPACT_ATOMS: atom_id res chain seq x y z
N SER A 1 7.07 -12.71 8.60
CA SER A 1 6.66 -11.31 8.46
C SER A 1 5.52 -11.06 9.41
N GLU A 2 5.58 -9.99 10.21
CA GLU A 2 4.36 -9.44 10.79
C GLU A 2 3.53 -8.92 9.61
N THR A 3 2.44 -9.61 9.29
CA THR A 3 1.47 -9.17 8.29
C THR A 3 0.81 -7.90 8.80
N MET A 4 0.93 -6.81 8.04
CA MET A 4 0.14 -5.58 8.22
C MET A 4 -1.34 -5.92 8.08
N GLY A 5 -2.19 -5.18 8.79
CA GLY A 5 -3.64 -5.41 8.81
C GLY A 5 -4.09 -6.47 9.82
N VAL A 6 -5.22 -7.12 9.57
CA VAL A 6 -5.89 -8.00 10.55
C VAL A 6 -5.28 -9.40 10.64
N LYS A 7 -4.71 -9.69 11.81
CA LYS A 7 -4.03 -10.96 12.10
C LYS A 7 -4.95 -12.17 11.92
N GLY A 8 -4.53 -13.08 11.04
CA GLY A 8 -5.20 -14.35 10.77
C GLY A 8 -6.44 -14.27 9.88
N MET A 9 -6.81 -13.08 9.40
CA MET A 9 -8.04 -12.88 8.60
C MET A 9 -7.97 -13.59 7.25
N LYS A 10 -6.85 -13.46 6.52
CA LYS A 10 -6.66 -14.12 5.20
C LYS A 10 -6.82 -15.65 5.30
N THR A 11 -6.22 -16.27 6.32
CA THR A 11 -6.34 -17.72 6.56
C THR A 11 -7.78 -18.11 6.93
N LEU A 12 -8.43 -17.33 7.79
CA LEU A 12 -9.81 -17.56 8.22
C LEU A 12 -10.79 -17.51 7.04
N VAL A 13 -10.66 -16.51 6.18
CA VAL A 13 -11.50 -16.40 4.98
C VAL A 13 -11.29 -17.60 4.06
N LYS A 14 -10.04 -17.98 3.80
CA LYS A 14 -9.72 -19.16 2.99
C LYS A 14 -10.32 -20.45 3.57
N GLU A 15 -10.23 -20.66 4.88
CA GLU A 15 -10.79 -21.84 5.56
C GLU A 15 -12.32 -21.82 5.68
N SER A 16 -12.95 -20.64 5.60
CA SER A 16 -14.40 -20.50 5.75
C SER A 16 -15.20 -20.93 4.52
N GLY A 17 -14.57 -21.01 3.34
CA GLY A 17 -15.27 -21.30 2.08
C GLY A 17 -16.23 -20.20 1.63
N THR A 18 -16.05 -18.96 2.12
CA THR A 18 -16.93 -17.82 1.81
C THR A 18 -16.52 -17.04 0.56
N LEU A 19 -15.41 -17.43 -0.09
CA LEU A 19 -14.96 -16.85 -1.36
C LEU A 19 -15.82 -17.36 -2.51
N GLU A 20 -16.21 -16.44 -3.39
CA GLU A 20 -16.96 -16.73 -4.60
C GLU A 20 -16.02 -16.72 -5.80
N ASP A 21 -16.03 -17.80 -6.59
CA ASP A 21 -15.33 -17.81 -7.88
C ASP A 21 -16.15 -17.02 -8.91
N VAL A 22 -15.54 -16.03 -9.54
CA VAL A 22 -16.18 -15.12 -10.49
C VAL A 22 -15.37 -14.99 -11.78
N GLY A 23 -16.05 -14.89 -12.93
CA GLY A 23 -15.44 -14.46 -14.19
C GLY A 23 -15.56 -12.95 -14.32
N PHE A 24 -14.56 -12.20 -13.86
CA PHE A 24 -14.61 -10.74 -13.79
C PHE A 24 -14.42 -10.10 -15.17
N LYS A 25 -15.39 -9.28 -15.60
CA LYS A 25 -15.43 -8.52 -16.87
C LYS A 25 -16.49 -7.43 -16.83
N ASN A 26 -16.44 -6.48 -17.78
CA ASN A 26 -17.47 -5.44 -17.97
C ASN A 26 -17.78 -4.62 -16.70
N SER A 27 -16.77 -4.33 -15.89
CA SER A 27 -16.92 -3.65 -14.60
C SER A 27 -15.82 -2.61 -14.41
N ALA A 28 -16.07 -1.60 -13.57
CA ALA A 28 -14.96 -0.85 -12.98
C ALA A 28 -14.25 -1.70 -11.92
N VAL A 29 -13.04 -1.31 -11.53
CA VAL A 29 -12.32 -1.87 -10.38
C VAL A 29 -11.45 -0.80 -9.76
N ILE A 30 -11.44 -0.71 -8.43
CA ILE A 30 -10.45 0.09 -7.71
C ILE A 30 -9.26 -0.80 -7.41
N ILE A 31 -8.06 -0.35 -7.73
CA ILE A 31 -6.83 -1.14 -7.55
C ILE A 31 -5.97 -0.46 -6.50
N ASP A 32 -5.59 -1.20 -5.47
CA ASP A 32 -4.50 -0.86 -4.57
C ASP A 32 -3.17 -0.98 -5.34
N GLY A 33 -2.65 0.17 -5.76
CA GLY A 33 -1.45 0.27 -6.58
C GLY A 33 -0.22 -0.32 -5.91
N PRO A 34 0.12 0.07 -4.66
CA PRO A 34 1.17 -0.56 -3.87
C PRO A 34 1.11 -2.07 -3.88
N ASN A 35 -0.02 -2.64 -3.48
CA ASN A 35 -0.13 -4.08 -3.44
C ASN A 35 0.05 -4.72 -4.82
N LEU A 36 -0.48 -4.09 -5.88
CA LEU A 36 -0.33 -4.56 -7.24
C LEU A 36 1.12 -4.55 -7.74
N TYR A 37 1.83 -3.44 -7.67
CA TYR A 37 3.20 -3.40 -8.21
C TYR A 37 4.16 -4.27 -7.40
N TYR A 38 3.95 -4.38 -6.07
CA TYR A 38 4.70 -5.33 -5.24
C TYR A 38 4.44 -6.77 -5.67
N SER A 39 3.17 -7.13 -5.90
CA SER A 39 2.79 -8.48 -6.34
C SER A 39 3.35 -8.81 -7.72
N LEU A 40 3.17 -7.93 -8.71
CA LEU A 40 3.68 -8.11 -10.07
C LEU A 40 5.20 -8.29 -10.08
N TYR A 41 5.94 -7.49 -9.30
CA TYR A 41 7.40 -7.57 -9.26
C TYR A 41 7.88 -8.85 -8.57
N PHE A 42 7.39 -9.13 -7.36
CA PHE A 42 7.91 -10.22 -6.52
C PHE A 42 7.44 -11.61 -6.96
N ASN A 43 6.27 -11.71 -7.58
CA ASN A 43 5.70 -12.99 -8.01
C ASN A 43 5.93 -13.28 -9.51
N SER A 44 6.69 -12.43 -10.19
CA SER A 44 7.09 -12.59 -11.58
C SER A 44 7.76 -13.94 -11.89
N LYS A 45 7.49 -14.46 -13.09
CA LYS A 45 8.12 -15.68 -13.61
C LYS A 45 8.57 -15.43 -15.06
N PRO A 46 9.89 -15.43 -15.36
CA PRO A 46 11.01 -15.59 -14.43
C PRO A 46 11.08 -14.46 -13.39
N LYS A 47 11.77 -14.71 -12.26
CA LYS A 47 11.93 -13.73 -11.18
C LYS A 47 12.73 -12.54 -11.70
N LEU A 48 12.18 -11.33 -11.55
CA LEU A 48 12.89 -10.10 -11.89
C LEU A 48 14.06 -9.85 -10.95
N ASP A 49 15.12 -9.23 -11.49
CA ASP A 49 16.32 -8.95 -10.72
C ASP A 49 16.03 -7.97 -9.57
N GLN A 50 16.61 -8.23 -8.41
CA GLN A 50 16.52 -7.37 -7.23
C GLN A 50 17.91 -7.04 -6.69
N GLN A 51 18.95 -7.75 -7.16
CA GLN A 51 20.30 -7.65 -6.65
C GLN A 51 21.07 -6.50 -7.32
N HIS A 52 20.86 -6.27 -8.63
CA HIS A 52 21.61 -5.26 -9.38
C HIS A 52 20.77 -4.02 -9.70
N GLY A 53 19.88 -3.64 -8.77
CA GLY A 53 19.11 -2.40 -8.88
C GLY A 53 17.84 -2.48 -9.75
N GLY A 54 17.47 -3.66 -10.26
CA GLY A 54 16.16 -3.94 -10.84
C GLY A 54 16.13 -4.21 -12.35
N ASP A 55 15.10 -4.93 -12.81
CA ASP A 55 14.80 -5.14 -14.24
C ASP A 55 13.54 -4.37 -14.63
N TYR A 56 13.74 -3.07 -14.91
CA TYR A 56 12.65 -2.14 -15.20
C TYR A 56 11.99 -2.38 -16.56
N SER A 57 12.73 -2.93 -17.53
CA SER A 57 12.20 -3.22 -18.86
C SER A 57 11.24 -4.40 -18.81
N ALA A 58 11.62 -5.49 -18.16
CA ALA A 58 10.73 -6.65 -17.99
C ALA A 58 9.56 -6.32 -17.06
N PHE A 59 9.78 -5.53 -16.00
CA PHE A 59 8.69 -5.07 -15.14
C PHE A 59 7.65 -4.25 -15.92
N ARG A 60 8.09 -3.30 -16.76
CA ARG A 60 7.20 -2.57 -17.68
C ARG A 60 6.37 -3.52 -18.53
N GLY A 61 6.98 -4.60 -19.05
CA GLY A 61 6.28 -5.64 -19.81
C GLY A 61 5.14 -6.27 -19.01
N LEU A 62 5.37 -6.65 -17.75
CA LEU A 62 4.35 -7.23 -16.87
C LEU A 62 3.19 -6.27 -16.60
N VAL A 63 3.49 -5.01 -16.32
CA VAL A 63 2.46 -3.98 -16.08
C VAL A 63 1.60 -3.82 -17.34
N CYS A 64 2.23 -3.69 -18.52
CA CYS A 64 1.51 -3.61 -19.79
C CYS A 64 0.60 -4.82 -20.04
N GLN A 65 1.08 -6.04 -19.76
CA GLN A 65 0.29 -7.25 -19.93
C GLN A 65 -0.91 -7.28 -18.98
N PHE A 66 -0.71 -6.97 -17.70
CA PHE A 66 -1.79 -6.91 -16.71
C PHE A 66 -2.94 -5.98 -17.16
N PHE A 67 -2.61 -4.74 -17.54
CA PHE A 67 -3.63 -3.78 -17.99
C PHE A 67 -4.22 -4.12 -19.36
N SER A 68 -3.47 -4.83 -20.22
CA SER A 68 -4.02 -5.37 -21.47
C SER A 68 -5.09 -6.44 -21.21
N SER A 69 -4.88 -7.32 -20.22
CA SER A 69 -5.89 -8.31 -19.80
C SER A 69 -7.15 -7.65 -19.25
N LEU A 70 -7.00 -6.58 -18.45
CA LEU A 70 -8.17 -5.80 -17.99
C LEU A 70 -8.93 -5.20 -19.18
N LYS A 71 -8.21 -4.58 -20.12
CA LYS A 71 -8.79 -3.96 -21.31
C LYS A 71 -9.52 -4.98 -22.19
N SER A 72 -8.95 -6.17 -22.44
CA SER A 72 -9.60 -7.21 -23.23
C SER A 72 -10.88 -7.76 -22.60
N CYS A 73 -11.03 -7.60 -21.28
CA CYS A 73 -12.23 -7.97 -20.54
C CYS A 73 -13.18 -6.78 -20.28
N ASN A 74 -12.94 -5.63 -20.93
CA ASN A 74 -13.70 -4.39 -20.74
C ASN A 74 -13.79 -3.97 -19.26
N ILE A 75 -12.68 -4.10 -18.53
CA ILE A 75 -12.55 -3.66 -17.14
C ILE A 75 -11.94 -2.26 -17.13
N LYS A 76 -12.54 -1.36 -16.34
CA LYS A 76 -12.08 0.03 -16.19
C LYS A 76 -11.38 0.23 -14.83
N PRO A 77 -10.04 0.25 -14.78
CA PRO A 77 -9.31 0.43 -13.53
C PRO A 77 -9.21 1.91 -13.12
N LEU A 78 -9.34 2.15 -11.82
CA LEU A 78 -8.79 3.32 -11.13
C LEU A 78 -7.74 2.83 -10.14
N VAL A 79 -6.47 3.21 -10.36
CA VAL A 79 -5.36 2.81 -9.49
C VAL A 79 -5.14 3.87 -8.42
N LEU A 80 -5.22 3.48 -7.15
CA LEU A 80 -4.90 4.34 -6.02
C LEU A 80 -3.49 4.07 -5.51
N LEU A 81 -2.75 5.14 -5.19
CA LEU A 81 -1.39 5.05 -4.67
C LEU A 81 -1.31 5.64 -3.27
N ASP A 82 -0.46 5.06 -2.41
CA ASP A 82 -0.17 5.60 -1.08
C ASP A 82 0.65 6.87 -1.13
N GLY A 83 0.27 7.82 -0.27
CA GLY A 83 0.87 9.13 -0.13
C GLY A 83 2.23 9.16 0.54
N GLY A 84 2.44 10.20 1.35
CA GLY A 84 3.68 10.35 2.12
C GLY A 84 3.76 9.29 3.21
N ALA A 85 4.97 8.85 3.54
CA ALA A 85 5.22 7.91 4.61
C ALA A 85 4.72 8.45 5.96
N GLU A 86 4.23 7.54 6.80
CA GLU A 86 3.95 7.84 8.21
C GLU A 86 5.24 8.20 8.98
N PRO A 87 5.14 8.98 10.07
CA PRO A 87 6.31 9.32 10.87
C PRO A 87 7.03 8.07 11.39
N MET A 88 8.37 8.05 11.32
CA MET A 88 9.19 6.91 11.77
C MET A 88 9.06 6.59 13.28
N LYS A 89 8.37 7.43 14.07
CA LYS A 89 8.02 7.13 15.46
C LYS A 89 7.06 5.94 15.60
N ASN A 90 6.48 5.46 14.49
CA ASN A 90 5.70 4.23 14.44
C ASN A 90 6.64 3.02 14.49
N LYS A 91 6.59 2.23 15.58
CA LYS A 91 7.42 1.02 15.79
C LYS A 91 7.37 0.06 14.60
N THR A 92 6.22 -0.03 13.94
CA THR A 92 6.02 -0.87 12.76
C THR A 92 6.85 -0.40 11.56
N VAL A 93 6.97 0.92 11.35
CA VAL A 93 7.82 1.51 10.31
C VAL A 93 9.30 1.22 10.60
N GLU A 94 9.75 1.39 11.84
CA GLU A 94 11.14 1.11 12.24
C GLU A 94 11.51 -0.36 11.99
N THR A 95 10.67 -1.31 12.43
CA THR A 95 10.90 -2.75 12.21
C THR A 95 10.94 -3.08 10.71
N ARG A 96 10.03 -2.53 9.90
CA ARG A 96 10.00 -2.73 8.44
C ARG A 96 11.26 -2.20 7.77
N LEU A 97 11.77 -1.04 8.19
CA LEU A 97 12.99 -0.47 7.62
C LEU A 97 14.23 -1.30 7.99
N LYS A 98 14.32 -1.77 9.24
CA LYS A 98 15.40 -2.68 9.67
C LYS A 98 15.38 -3.99 8.91
N ASP A 99 14.20 -4.60 8.72
CA ASP A 99 14.04 -5.80 7.90
C ASP A 99 14.46 -5.56 6.43
N LYS A 100 14.05 -4.43 5.84
CA LYS A 100 14.49 -4.03 4.49
C LYS A 100 16.01 -3.85 4.41
N LEU A 101 16.61 -3.20 5.41
CA LEU A 101 18.07 -2.97 5.47
C LEU A 101 18.84 -4.30 5.53
N GLN A 102 18.41 -5.22 6.39
CA GLN A 102 19.03 -6.54 6.50
C GLN A 102 18.87 -7.37 5.22
N LYS A 103 17.70 -7.33 4.58
CA LYS A 103 17.45 -7.98 3.28
C LYS A 103 18.33 -7.39 2.18
N ALA A 104 18.43 -6.08 2.12
CA ALA A 104 19.26 -5.38 1.16
C ALA A 104 20.73 -5.80 1.28
N LYS A 105 21.25 -5.87 2.51
CA LYS A 105 22.60 -6.35 2.80
C LYS A 105 22.80 -7.79 2.37
N ARG A 106 21.91 -8.71 2.75
CA ARG A 106 22.01 -10.11 2.33
C ARG A 106 21.99 -10.26 0.81
N LEU A 107 21.16 -9.49 0.10
CA LEU A 107 21.14 -9.46 -1.36
C LEU A 107 22.47 -8.94 -1.94
N SER A 108 23.01 -7.84 -1.40
CA SER A 108 24.30 -7.29 -1.87
C SER A 108 25.46 -8.29 -1.72
N GLU A 109 25.42 -9.12 -0.68
CA GLU A 109 26.45 -10.13 -0.38
C GLU A 109 26.19 -11.48 -1.07
N SER A 110 25.15 -11.60 -1.91
CA SER A 110 24.71 -12.88 -2.49
C SER A 110 24.39 -13.97 -1.45
N ARG A 111 23.88 -13.56 -0.28
CA ARG A 111 23.51 -14.40 0.87
C ARG A 111 22.00 -14.39 1.15
N ALA A 112 21.21 -13.87 0.22
CA ALA A 112 19.76 -13.75 0.37
C ALA A 112 19.08 -15.11 0.27
N ASP A 113 18.08 -15.32 1.13
CA ASP A 113 17.22 -16.49 1.03
C ASP A 113 16.26 -16.36 -0.16
N LYS A 114 15.69 -17.49 -0.61
CA LYS A 114 14.68 -17.51 -1.70
C LYS A 114 13.53 -16.52 -1.47
N TRP A 115 13.16 -16.31 -0.21
CA TRP A 115 12.03 -15.48 0.23
C TRP A 115 12.42 -14.03 0.55
N ASP A 116 13.71 -13.71 0.56
CA ASP A 116 14.15 -12.33 0.65
C ASP A 116 13.77 -11.61 -0.64
N ASN A 117 12.91 -10.61 -0.48
CA ASN A 117 12.52 -9.73 -1.56
C ASN A 117 12.70 -8.28 -1.13
N ILE A 118 13.25 -7.48 -2.02
CA ILE A 118 13.33 -6.03 -1.92
C ILE A 118 12.86 -5.41 -3.22
N LEU A 119 12.06 -4.36 -3.12
CA LEU A 119 11.56 -3.67 -4.31
C LEU A 119 12.63 -2.68 -4.77
N PRO A 120 13.09 -2.74 -6.04
CA PRO A 120 14.03 -1.78 -6.56
C PRO A 120 13.47 -0.35 -6.57
N PRO A 121 14.34 0.68 -6.46
CA PRO A 121 13.92 2.06 -6.15
C PRO A 121 12.97 2.67 -7.19
N LEU A 122 13.14 2.36 -8.49
CA LEU A 122 12.35 2.99 -9.55
C LEU A 122 11.09 2.20 -9.94
N VAL A 123 10.73 1.13 -9.23
CA VAL A 123 9.56 0.31 -9.59
C VAL A 123 8.27 1.13 -9.53
N LYS A 124 8.09 1.95 -8.50
CA LYS A 124 6.93 2.85 -8.39
C LYS A 124 6.89 3.85 -9.54
N ASP A 125 8.02 4.46 -9.88
CA ASP A 125 8.11 5.45 -10.96
C ASP A 125 7.78 4.82 -12.32
N VAL A 126 8.38 3.66 -12.63
CA VAL A 126 8.10 2.91 -13.87
C VAL A 126 6.62 2.51 -13.93
N PHE A 127 6.05 2.04 -12.82
CA PHE A 127 4.64 1.70 -12.74
C PHE A 127 3.77 2.91 -13.11
N ILE A 128 3.97 4.06 -12.47
CA ILE A 128 3.20 5.29 -12.73
C ILE A 128 3.36 5.75 -14.19
N GLN A 129 4.58 5.74 -14.72
CA GLN A 129 4.85 6.13 -16.11
C GLN A 129 4.09 5.23 -17.10
N VAL A 130 4.11 3.91 -16.89
CA VAL A 130 3.37 2.95 -17.72
C VAL A 130 1.87 3.23 -17.65
N LEU A 131 1.32 3.46 -16.46
CA LEU A 131 -0.11 3.78 -16.29
C LEU A 131 -0.49 5.06 -17.05
N GLN A 132 0.34 6.10 -16.99
CA GLN A 132 0.11 7.36 -17.70
C GLN A 132 0.14 7.16 -19.23
N GLU A 133 1.10 6.40 -19.75
CA GLU A 133 1.19 6.07 -21.18
C GLU A 133 -0.01 5.25 -21.67
N LEU A 134 -0.48 4.31 -20.85
CA LEU A 134 -1.66 3.49 -21.13
C LEU A 134 -2.98 4.25 -20.89
N GLN A 135 -2.91 5.50 -20.41
CA GLN A 135 -4.06 6.32 -20.04
C GLN A 135 -4.98 5.64 -19.01
N VAL A 136 -4.38 4.88 -18.09
CA VAL A 136 -5.08 4.33 -16.91
C VAL A 136 -5.28 5.46 -15.91
N GLU A 137 -6.48 5.52 -15.30
CA GLU A 137 -6.79 6.53 -14.28
C GLU A 137 -5.99 6.23 -13.01
N ILE A 138 -5.30 7.24 -12.48
CA ILE A 138 -4.49 7.17 -11.27
C ILE A 138 -4.97 8.24 -10.30
N GLN A 139 -5.02 7.90 -9.02
CA GLN A 139 -5.15 8.88 -7.94
C GLN A 139 -4.16 8.58 -6.81
N GLN A 140 -3.18 9.46 -6.65
CA GLN A 140 -2.25 9.44 -5.53
C GLN A 140 -2.92 10.03 -4.29
N CYS A 141 -3.02 9.24 -3.22
CA CYS A 141 -3.53 9.66 -1.92
C CYS A 141 -2.47 10.48 -1.16
N PHE A 142 -2.90 11.16 -0.08
CA PHE A 142 -2.01 11.96 0.79
C PHE A 142 -1.50 11.18 2.01
N GLY A 143 -2.18 10.10 2.36
CA GLY A 143 -1.74 9.06 3.31
C GLY A 143 -2.03 7.69 2.70
N GLU A 144 -2.43 6.72 3.52
CA GLU A 144 -2.79 5.37 3.07
C GLU A 144 -3.97 5.40 2.08
N ALA A 145 -3.90 4.53 1.07
CA ALA A 145 -4.90 4.45 0.02
C ALA A 145 -6.14 3.65 0.42
N ASP A 146 -6.09 2.80 1.45
CA ASP A 146 -7.10 1.78 1.70
C ASP A 146 -8.49 2.33 1.95
N LEU A 147 -8.59 3.33 2.82
CA LEU A 147 -9.84 4.02 3.12
C LEU A 147 -10.43 4.71 1.88
N THR A 148 -9.57 5.35 1.09
CA THR A 148 -9.96 6.00 -0.16
C THR A 148 -10.40 4.96 -1.19
N ALA A 149 -9.76 3.79 -1.22
CA ALA A 149 -10.11 2.69 -2.11
C ALA A 149 -11.49 2.14 -1.80
N ALA A 150 -11.79 1.88 -0.53
CA ALA A 150 -13.11 1.42 -0.09
C ALA A 150 -14.21 2.45 -0.41
N LEU A 151 -13.96 3.74 -0.14
CA LEU A 151 -14.90 4.82 -0.49
C LEU A 151 -15.16 4.90 -1.99
N LYS A 152 -14.10 4.92 -2.81
CA LYS A 152 -14.22 5.00 -4.27
C LYS A 152 -14.88 3.76 -4.88
N ALA A 153 -14.66 2.60 -4.29
CA ALA A 153 -15.29 1.34 -4.69
C ALA A 153 -16.81 1.40 -4.48
N ASN A 154 -17.26 1.90 -3.33
CA ASN A 154 -18.68 2.10 -3.06
C ASN A 154 -19.31 3.18 -3.95
N GLU A 155 -18.61 4.31 -4.17
CA GLU A 155 -19.06 5.38 -5.08
C GLU A 155 -19.26 4.86 -6.50
N LYS A 156 -18.28 4.10 -7.03
CA LYS A 156 -18.31 3.54 -8.39
C LYS A 156 -19.08 2.22 -8.50
N LYS A 157 -19.59 1.69 -7.39
CA LYS A 157 -20.27 0.38 -7.31
C LYS A 157 -19.44 -0.73 -7.94
N CYS A 158 -18.20 -0.87 -7.50
CA CYS A 158 -17.26 -1.85 -8.02
C CYS A 158 -16.35 -2.42 -6.93
N PRO A 159 -15.73 -3.60 -7.12
CA PRO A 159 -14.86 -4.17 -6.10
C PRO A 159 -13.51 -3.45 -5.99
N VAL A 160 -12.82 -3.70 -4.87
CA VAL A 160 -11.39 -3.38 -4.71
C VAL A 160 -10.55 -4.60 -5.06
N LEU A 161 -9.42 -4.41 -5.74
CA LEU A 161 -8.38 -5.42 -6.00
C LEU A 161 -7.15 -5.11 -5.13
N SER A 162 -6.87 -5.96 -4.15
CA SER A 162 -5.69 -5.89 -3.25
C SER A 162 -5.39 -7.28 -2.65
N ASN A 163 -4.35 -7.41 -1.83
CA ASN A 163 -4.16 -8.50 -0.88
C ASN A 163 -4.14 -7.98 0.57
N ASP A 164 -4.40 -6.70 0.80
CA ASP A 164 -4.49 -6.16 2.15
C ASP A 164 -5.70 -6.76 2.89
N SER A 165 -5.44 -7.16 4.13
CA SER A 165 -6.46 -7.80 4.97
C SER A 165 -7.46 -6.81 5.57
N ASP A 166 -7.18 -5.51 5.55
CA ASP A 166 -8.12 -4.50 6.00
C ASP A 166 -9.37 -4.42 5.09
N PHE A 167 -9.26 -4.79 3.81
CA PHE A 167 -10.41 -4.91 2.90
C PHE A 167 -11.37 -6.06 3.23
N TYR A 168 -11.00 -6.97 4.14
CA TYR A 168 -11.97 -7.92 4.69
C TYR A 168 -12.87 -7.29 5.77
N ILE A 169 -12.51 -6.12 6.28
CA ILE A 169 -13.21 -5.41 7.35
C ILE A 169 -13.98 -4.20 6.82
N PHE A 170 -13.41 -3.48 5.86
CA PHE A 170 -14.11 -2.38 5.20
C PHE A 170 -15.43 -2.87 4.59
N ASP A 171 -16.48 -2.08 4.78
CA ASP A 171 -17.79 -2.31 4.16
C ASP A 171 -17.76 -1.92 2.67
N VAL A 172 -17.11 -2.75 1.84
CA VAL A 172 -17.09 -2.61 0.38
C VAL A 172 -18.24 -3.40 -0.22
N GLN A 173 -19.25 -2.72 -0.74
CA GLN A 173 -20.53 -3.31 -1.16
C GLN A 173 -20.38 -4.36 -2.28
N GLU A 174 -19.54 -4.05 -3.28
CA GLU A 174 -19.24 -5.00 -4.36
C GLU A 174 -18.11 -5.99 -4.03
N GLY A 175 -17.58 -5.88 -2.82
CA GLY A 175 -16.60 -6.81 -2.28
C GLY A 175 -15.17 -6.53 -2.69
N PHE A 176 -14.36 -7.53 -2.42
CA PHE A 176 -12.91 -7.47 -2.49
C PHE A 176 -12.39 -8.65 -3.32
N LEU A 177 -11.54 -8.37 -4.31
CA LEU A 177 -10.85 -9.35 -5.14
C LEU A 177 -9.42 -9.48 -4.63
N SER A 178 -9.01 -10.72 -4.32
CA SER A 178 -7.61 -10.97 -3.96
C SER A 178 -6.73 -10.95 -5.20
N ILE A 179 -5.60 -10.23 -5.18
CA ILE A 179 -4.62 -10.26 -6.27
C ILE A 179 -4.10 -11.68 -6.51
N ASP A 180 -3.88 -12.47 -5.45
CA ASP A 180 -3.42 -13.86 -5.58
C ASP A 180 -4.45 -14.75 -6.28
N GLY A 181 -5.74 -14.45 -6.11
CA GLY A 181 -6.85 -15.15 -6.74
C GLY A 181 -7.21 -14.60 -8.13
N PHE A 182 -6.65 -13.47 -8.54
CA PHE A 182 -7.00 -12.77 -9.78
C PHE A 182 -6.11 -13.23 -10.95
N GLN A 183 -6.60 -14.19 -11.73
CA GLN A 183 -5.83 -14.90 -12.75
C GLN A 183 -5.71 -14.12 -14.06
N TRP A 184 -5.13 -12.91 -14.00
CA TRP A 184 -5.05 -11.97 -15.12
C TRP A 184 -4.25 -12.50 -16.33
N GLU A 185 -3.36 -13.48 -16.13
CA GLU A 185 -2.64 -14.17 -17.21
C GLU A 185 -3.52 -15.19 -17.97
N SER A 186 -4.64 -15.61 -17.39
CA SER A 186 -5.51 -16.69 -17.88
C SER A 186 -6.91 -16.19 -18.22
N VAL A 187 -7.00 -15.26 -19.18
CA VAL A 187 -8.29 -14.76 -19.66
C VAL A 187 -9.07 -15.90 -20.34
N THR A 188 -10.27 -16.18 -19.84
CA THR A 188 -11.16 -17.23 -20.37
C THR A 188 -12.51 -16.61 -20.73
N GLN A 189 -12.99 -16.84 -21.96
CA GLN A 189 -14.29 -16.31 -22.44
C GLN A 189 -14.46 -14.79 -22.21
N GLY A 190 -13.38 -14.03 -22.42
CA GLY A 190 -13.34 -12.58 -22.22
C GLY A 190 -13.50 -12.13 -20.77
N ALA A 191 -13.25 -13.01 -19.80
CA ALA A 191 -13.28 -12.74 -18.37
C ALA A 191 -12.00 -13.20 -17.69
N ILE A 192 -11.66 -12.55 -16.57
CA ILE A 192 -10.57 -12.96 -15.70
C ILE A 192 -11.15 -13.81 -14.56
N PRO A 193 -10.78 -15.09 -14.44
CA PRO A 193 -11.11 -15.89 -13.26
C PRO A 193 -10.55 -15.21 -12.00
N ALA A 194 -11.41 -15.00 -11.01
CA ALA A 194 -11.06 -14.31 -9.78
C ALA A 194 -11.81 -14.88 -8.58
N GLN A 195 -11.29 -14.61 -7.38
CA GLN A 195 -11.96 -14.92 -6.11
C GLN A 195 -12.44 -13.64 -5.44
N ARG A 196 -13.75 -13.56 -5.19
CA ARG A 196 -14.41 -12.42 -4.56
C ARG A 196 -14.82 -12.74 -3.13
N TYR A 197 -14.48 -11.83 -2.23
CA TYR A 197 -14.97 -11.78 -0.85
C TYR A 197 -16.08 -10.73 -0.72
N LYS A 198 -17.15 -11.05 0.00
CA LYS A 198 -18.15 -10.08 0.46
C LYS A 198 -18.32 -10.21 1.97
N ILE A 199 -18.20 -9.09 2.68
CA ILE A 199 -18.33 -9.03 4.14
C ILE A 199 -19.68 -9.60 4.60
N SER A 200 -20.76 -9.29 3.88
CA SER A 200 -22.11 -9.79 4.16
C SER A 200 -22.24 -11.33 4.08
N GLN A 201 -21.56 -11.96 3.13
CA GLN A 201 -21.53 -13.43 3.02
C GLN A 201 -20.73 -14.05 4.16
N PHE A 202 -19.61 -13.44 4.51
CA PHE A 202 -18.78 -13.87 5.63
C PHE A 202 -19.53 -13.74 6.97
N CYS A 203 -20.10 -12.57 7.25
CA CYS A 203 -20.89 -12.27 8.44
C CYS A 203 -22.08 -13.24 8.61
N ARG A 204 -22.79 -13.54 7.52
CA ARG A 204 -23.86 -14.56 7.50
C ARG A 204 -23.34 -15.96 7.84
N CYS A 205 -22.18 -16.35 7.32
CA CYS A 205 -21.56 -17.66 7.62
C CYS A 205 -21.23 -17.81 9.11
N PHE A 206 -20.77 -16.73 9.75
CA PHE A 206 -20.36 -16.73 11.16
C PHE A 206 -21.42 -16.25 12.14
N ASN A 207 -22.62 -15.88 11.65
CA ASN A 207 -23.69 -15.30 12.45
C ASN A 207 -23.22 -14.08 13.26
N VAL A 208 -22.60 -13.11 12.59
CA VAL A 208 -22.11 -11.84 13.16
C VAL A 208 -22.67 -10.70 12.32
N ASP A 209 -22.98 -9.56 12.93
CA ASP A 209 -23.39 -8.37 12.18
C ASP A 209 -22.18 -7.62 11.60
N GLU A 210 -22.31 -7.05 10.41
CA GLU A 210 -21.21 -6.42 9.66
C GLU A 210 -20.55 -5.28 10.45
N HIS A 211 -21.33 -4.49 11.22
CA HIS A 211 -20.80 -3.40 12.05
C HIS A 211 -19.97 -3.87 13.26
N HIS A 212 -19.93 -5.18 13.54
CA HIS A 212 -19.01 -5.78 14.52
C HIS A 212 -17.68 -6.22 13.91
N MET A 213 -17.51 -6.22 12.59
CA MET A 213 -16.23 -6.60 11.96
C MET A 213 -15.06 -5.66 12.33
N PRO A 214 -15.26 -4.34 12.49
CA PRO A 214 -14.22 -3.48 13.05
C PRO A 214 -13.82 -3.85 14.49
N VAL A 215 -14.78 -4.31 15.31
CA VAL A 215 -14.50 -4.83 16.67
C VAL A 215 -13.71 -6.14 16.58
N PHE A 216 -14.08 -7.02 15.66
CA PHE A 216 -13.34 -8.26 15.38
C PHE A 216 -11.86 -7.95 15.04
N ALA A 217 -11.60 -6.95 14.20
CA ALA A 217 -10.25 -6.53 13.83
C ALA A 217 -9.45 -6.07 15.05
N ALA A 218 -10.04 -5.18 15.85
CA ALA A 218 -9.42 -4.64 17.05
C ALA A 218 -9.05 -5.72 18.10
N LEU A 219 -9.93 -6.72 18.29
CA LEU A 219 -9.71 -7.83 19.23
C LEU A 219 -8.72 -8.88 18.69
N SER A 220 -8.79 -9.18 17.39
CA SER A 220 -7.91 -10.16 16.72
C SER A 220 -6.46 -9.69 16.66
N GLY A 221 -6.28 -8.38 16.50
CA GLY A 221 -5.00 -7.73 16.32
C GLY A 221 -4.94 -7.08 14.95
N ASN A 222 -4.84 -5.77 14.93
CA ASN A 222 -4.53 -4.95 13.77
C ASN A 222 -3.35 -4.01 14.12
N ASP A 223 -3.10 -3.01 13.29
CA ASP A 223 -1.99 -2.07 13.46
C ASP A 223 -2.16 -1.13 14.67
N TYR A 224 -3.34 -1.08 15.29
CA TYR A 224 -3.68 -0.15 16.37
C TYR A 224 -3.90 -0.81 17.74
N SER A 225 -4.43 -2.03 17.77
CA SER A 225 -4.72 -2.73 19.02
C SER A 225 -4.60 -4.25 18.85
N GLN A 226 -4.29 -4.94 19.95
CA GLN A 226 -4.36 -6.39 20.00
C GLN A 226 -4.60 -6.87 21.45
N LEU A 227 -5.50 -7.85 21.64
CA LEU A 227 -5.59 -8.55 22.92
C LEU A 227 -4.30 -9.31 23.22
N GLU A 228 -3.79 -9.14 24.44
CA GLU A 228 -2.64 -9.88 24.95
C GLU A 228 -2.89 -11.40 24.92
N LYS A 229 -1.81 -12.19 24.97
CA LYS A 229 -1.91 -13.65 24.85
C LYS A 229 -2.79 -14.27 25.95
N GLU A 230 -2.70 -13.78 27.17
CA GLU A 230 -3.48 -14.28 28.31
C GLU A 230 -4.95 -13.90 28.21
N ASP A 231 -5.23 -12.64 27.87
CA ASP A 231 -6.59 -12.14 27.66
C ASP A 231 -7.27 -12.85 26.48
N SER A 232 -6.53 -13.06 25.40
CA SER A 232 -6.99 -13.88 24.28
C SER A 232 -7.35 -15.28 24.76
N LYS A 233 -6.51 -15.96 25.56
CA LYS A 233 -6.83 -17.29 26.09
C LYS A 233 -8.08 -17.30 26.97
N LYS A 234 -8.28 -16.29 27.83
CA LYS A 234 -9.48 -16.16 28.66
C LYS A 234 -10.74 -16.02 27.81
N LEU A 235 -10.71 -15.14 26.81
CA LEU A 235 -11.82 -14.95 25.87
C LEU A 235 -12.10 -16.25 25.11
N ILE A 236 -11.08 -16.82 24.47
CA ILE A 236 -11.18 -18.01 23.64
C ILE A 236 -11.64 -19.24 24.46
N GLY A 237 -11.16 -19.41 25.70
CA GLY A 237 -11.47 -20.56 26.54
C GLY A 237 -12.97 -20.77 26.81
N LYS A 238 -13.76 -19.69 26.81
CA LYS A 238 -15.23 -19.74 26.97
C LYS A 238 -15.95 -20.16 25.67
N TYR A 239 -15.36 -19.86 24.52
CA TYR A 239 -16.00 -20.02 23.20
C TYR A 239 -15.49 -21.22 22.39
N LEU A 240 -14.34 -21.81 22.79
CA LEU A 240 -13.81 -23.07 22.27
C LEU A 240 -14.69 -24.25 22.71
N LYS A 241 -15.64 -24.66 21.86
CA LYS A 241 -16.01 -26.06 21.57
C LYS A 241 -17.13 -26.15 20.51
N ALA A 242 -17.01 -27.23 19.72
CA ALA A 242 -17.83 -27.75 18.61
C ALA A 242 -17.69 -27.09 17.22
N GLN A 243 -17.11 -27.90 16.31
CA GLN A 243 -17.19 -27.93 14.84
C GLN A 243 -17.74 -26.67 14.13
N GLN A 244 -16.85 -25.75 13.81
CA GLN A 244 -17.03 -24.77 12.74
C GLN A 244 -16.14 -25.23 11.57
N PRO A 245 -16.53 -25.04 10.29
CA PRO A 245 -15.74 -25.50 9.15
C PRO A 245 -14.36 -24.83 9.11
N GLY A 246 -13.28 -25.61 9.22
CA GLY A 246 -11.89 -25.18 9.04
C GLY A 246 -10.88 -25.68 10.09
N GLY A 247 -9.61 -25.27 9.95
CA GLY A 247 -8.47 -25.82 10.68
C GLY A 247 -8.21 -25.21 12.06
N SER A 248 -7.29 -25.79 12.83
CA SER A 248 -6.92 -25.34 14.19
C SER A 248 -6.24 -23.96 14.24
N SER A 249 -5.69 -23.51 13.10
CA SER A 249 -4.86 -22.31 12.97
C SER A 249 -5.61 -20.98 13.19
N THR A 250 -6.94 -20.98 13.03
CA THR A 250 -7.82 -19.80 13.13
C THR A 250 -8.77 -19.86 14.33
N SER A 251 -8.47 -20.75 15.30
CA SER A 251 -9.29 -20.98 16.49
C SER A 251 -9.56 -19.71 17.31
N ARG A 252 -8.56 -18.81 17.43
CA ARG A 252 -8.71 -17.50 18.07
C ARG A 252 -9.78 -16.67 17.37
N GLN A 253 -9.65 -16.46 16.07
CA GLN A 253 -10.54 -15.61 15.30
C GLN A 253 -11.97 -16.15 15.32
N ARG A 254 -12.14 -17.46 15.20
CA ARG A 254 -13.45 -18.13 15.29
C ARG A 254 -14.11 -17.92 16.65
N ALA A 255 -13.34 -17.99 17.74
CA ALA A 255 -13.86 -17.72 19.07
C ALA A 255 -14.31 -16.26 19.24
N ILE A 256 -13.56 -15.30 18.67
CA ILE A 256 -13.95 -13.88 18.66
C ILE A 256 -15.24 -13.69 17.86
N LEU A 257 -15.36 -14.30 16.67
CA LEU A 257 -16.61 -14.23 15.89
C LEU A 257 -17.79 -14.85 16.63
N LYS A 258 -17.60 -16.00 17.28
CA LYS A 258 -18.65 -16.64 18.09
C LYS A 258 -19.08 -15.74 19.26
N PHE A 259 -18.13 -15.09 19.93
CA PHE A 259 -18.43 -14.08 20.95
C PHE A 259 -19.27 -12.94 20.35
N LEU A 260 -18.84 -12.34 19.25
CA LEU A 260 -19.55 -11.23 18.60
C LEU A 260 -20.95 -11.62 18.10
N GLY A 261 -21.16 -12.90 17.77
CA GLY A 261 -22.47 -13.44 17.43
C GLY A 261 -23.49 -13.41 18.57
N GLU A 262 -23.05 -13.36 19.83
CA GLU A 262 -23.93 -13.16 21.00
C GLU A 262 -24.37 -11.70 21.17
N PHE A 263 -23.68 -10.76 20.51
CA PHE A 263 -23.93 -9.32 20.56
C PHE A 263 -24.66 -8.80 19.32
N ARG A 264 -25.31 -9.68 18.56
CA ARG A 264 -26.12 -9.24 17.41
C ARG A 264 -27.21 -8.26 17.83
N GLY A 265 -27.42 -7.23 17.01
CA GLY A 265 -28.31 -6.10 17.31
C GLY A 265 -27.79 -5.14 18.38
N LYS A 266 -26.60 -5.38 18.97
CA LYS A 266 -25.93 -4.46 19.87
C LYS A 266 -24.99 -3.53 19.13
N THR A 267 -24.59 -2.46 19.82
CA THR A 267 -23.62 -1.50 19.31
C THR A 267 -22.18 -2.05 19.41
N PRO A 268 -21.25 -1.56 18.58
CA PRO A 268 -19.83 -1.89 18.71
C PRO A 268 -19.27 -1.60 20.11
N GLU A 269 -19.77 -0.54 20.76
CA GLU A 269 -19.36 -0.15 22.12
C GLU A 269 -19.78 -1.16 23.18
N GLU A 270 -21.02 -1.67 23.11
CA GLU A 270 -21.48 -2.75 23.98
C GLU A 270 -20.62 -4.02 23.80
N ALA A 271 -20.30 -4.37 22.55
CA ALA A 271 -19.49 -5.56 22.24
C ALA A 271 -18.05 -5.43 22.75
N VAL A 272 -17.39 -4.28 22.55
CA VAL A 272 -16.04 -4.03 23.08
C VAL A 272 -16.04 -4.03 24.60
N THR A 273 -17.01 -3.35 25.22
CA THR A 273 -17.13 -3.29 26.68
C THR A 273 -17.24 -4.68 27.28
N ALA A 274 -18.11 -5.53 26.73
CA ALA A 274 -18.26 -6.90 27.20
C ALA A 274 -17.00 -7.77 26.97
N ALA A 275 -16.33 -7.60 25.84
CA ALA A 275 -15.09 -8.33 25.55
C ALA A 275 -14.00 -8.01 26.57
N LEU A 276 -13.83 -6.73 26.90
CA LEU A 276 -12.84 -6.25 27.86
C LEU A 276 -13.18 -6.67 29.29
N GLN A 277 -14.44 -6.55 29.71
CA GLN A 277 -14.91 -7.03 31.02
C GLN A 277 -14.63 -8.53 31.19
N GLN A 278 -14.86 -9.34 30.16
CA GLN A 278 -14.63 -10.78 30.21
C GLN A 278 -13.16 -11.15 30.44
N VAL A 279 -12.21 -10.34 29.98
CA VAL A 279 -10.78 -10.59 30.19
C VAL A 279 -10.22 -9.91 31.45
N GLY A 280 -11.06 -9.19 32.19
CA GLY A 280 -10.69 -8.45 33.40
C GLY A 280 -10.10 -7.06 33.10
N ARG A 281 -10.31 -6.52 31.91
CA ARG A 281 -9.95 -5.15 31.54
C ARG A 281 -11.17 -4.25 31.68
N SER A 282 -11.15 -3.39 32.70
CA SER A 282 -12.26 -2.47 32.97
C SER A 282 -11.82 -1.01 32.97
N LYS A 283 -10.58 -0.71 32.56
CA LYS A 283 -10.09 0.67 32.50
C LYS A 283 -10.70 1.38 31.30
N GLN A 284 -11.09 2.64 31.50
CA GLN A 284 -11.62 3.49 30.44
C GLN A 284 -10.61 3.68 29.28
N GLU A 285 -9.31 3.65 29.59
CA GLU A 285 -8.21 3.71 28.62
C GLU A 285 -8.22 2.52 27.66
N ASP A 286 -8.45 1.30 28.17
CA ASP A 286 -8.58 0.10 27.34
C ASP A 286 -9.79 0.25 26.40
N LEU A 287 -10.97 0.60 26.94
CA LEU A 287 -12.17 0.78 26.13
C LEU A 287 -11.94 1.79 24.99
N LYS A 288 -11.35 2.95 25.31
CA LYS A 288 -11.03 3.98 24.33
C LYS A 288 -10.05 3.48 23.27
N LEU A 289 -9.03 2.70 23.65
CA LEU A 289 -8.06 2.12 22.71
C LEU A 289 -8.76 1.23 21.67
N TYR A 290 -9.57 0.27 22.11
CA TYR A 290 -10.22 -0.68 21.19
C TYR A 290 -11.32 -0.03 20.35
N LEU A 291 -12.07 0.93 20.89
CA LEU A 291 -13.04 1.70 20.09
C LEU A 291 -12.37 2.56 19.04
N ASN A 292 -11.29 3.26 19.38
CA ASN A 292 -10.52 4.05 18.42
C ASN A 292 -9.89 3.18 17.33
N SER A 293 -9.46 1.97 17.67
CA SER A 293 -8.96 0.98 16.72
C SER A 293 -10.05 0.52 15.76
N ALA A 294 -11.24 0.18 16.27
CA ALA A 294 -12.39 -0.17 15.42
C ALA A 294 -12.82 1.00 14.52
N GLN A 295 -12.77 2.24 15.01
CA GLN A 295 -13.12 3.44 14.24
C GLN A 295 -12.19 3.74 13.06
N GLN A 296 -11.02 3.08 12.95
CA GLN A 296 -10.15 3.22 11.77
C GLN A 296 -10.78 2.67 10.50
N TYR A 297 -11.70 1.70 10.64
CA TYR A 297 -12.43 1.11 9.52
C TYR A 297 -13.71 1.89 9.13
N ALA A 298 -14.02 2.99 9.83
CA ALA A 298 -15.15 3.84 9.48
C ALA A 298 -14.85 4.60 8.18
N LEU A 299 -15.64 4.36 7.13
CA LEU A 299 -15.49 4.97 5.83
C LEU A 299 -15.73 6.50 5.88
N LYS A 300 -14.66 7.27 5.98
CA LYS A 300 -14.66 8.73 6.02
C LYS A 300 -13.56 9.29 5.13
N GLU A 301 -13.80 10.44 4.50
CA GLU A 301 -12.76 11.05 3.67
C GLU A 301 -11.53 11.41 4.54
N PRO A 302 -10.31 11.08 4.07
CA PRO A 302 -9.11 11.52 4.76
C PRO A 302 -9.00 13.06 4.73
N PRO A 303 -8.39 13.67 5.76
CA PRO A 303 -8.23 15.12 5.81
C PRO A 303 -7.38 15.59 4.63
N ARG A 304 -7.78 16.71 4.02
CA ARG A 304 -7.00 17.34 2.96
C ARG A 304 -5.76 18.01 3.56
N PRO A 305 -4.58 17.84 2.97
CA PRO A 305 -3.40 18.53 3.44
C PRO A 305 -3.52 20.04 3.19
N ASN A 306 -2.92 20.84 4.06
CA ASN A 306 -2.84 22.29 3.89
C ASN A 306 -1.75 22.63 2.85
N LEU A 307 -2.07 22.46 1.57
CA LEU A 307 -1.19 22.70 0.43
C LEU A 307 -1.90 23.53 -0.65
N PRO A 308 -1.18 24.29 -1.49
CA PRO A 308 -1.78 24.97 -2.63
C PRO A 308 -2.54 24.00 -3.54
N GLN A 309 -3.69 24.43 -4.05
CA GLN A 309 -4.61 23.56 -4.82
C GLN A 309 -3.95 22.92 -6.06
N TRP A 310 -3.05 23.63 -6.72
CA TRP A 310 -2.33 23.09 -7.89
C TRP A 310 -1.35 21.96 -7.49
N VAL A 311 -0.70 22.06 -6.31
CA VAL A 311 0.19 21.01 -5.78
C VAL A 311 -0.62 19.75 -5.48
N ILE A 312 -1.77 19.92 -4.82
CA ILE A 312 -2.71 18.82 -4.53
C ILE A 312 -3.09 18.08 -5.83
N GLN A 313 -3.42 18.82 -6.89
CA GLN A 313 -3.82 18.23 -8.17
C GLN A 313 -2.67 17.50 -8.87
N GLU A 314 -1.45 18.06 -8.87
CA GLU A 314 -0.30 17.42 -9.51
C GLU A 314 0.18 16.18 -8.74
N ILE A 315 0.06 16.19 -7.40
CA ILE A 315 0.26 14.98 -6.58
C ILE A 315 -0.76 13.94 -6.97
N GLN A 316 -2.07 14.26 -6.91
CA GLN A 316 -3.15 13.31 -7.21
C GLN A 316 -3.00 12.68 -8.60
N ARG A 317 -2.54 13.43 -9.60
CA ARG A 317 -2.27 12.95 -10.97
C ARG A 317 -1.01 12.08 -11.10
N GLY A 318 -0.26 11.88 -10.02
CA GLY A 318 1.01 11.15 -10.02
C GLY A 318 2.13 11.87 -10.80
N ARG A 319 2.03 13.19 -10.97
CA ARG A 319 3.04 14.02 -11.65
C ARG A 319 4.03 14.65 -10.68
N LEU A 320 3.63 14.79 -9.42
CA LEU A 320 4.51 15.16 -8.33
C LEU A 320 4.61 13.99 -7.35
N THR A 321 5.84 13.70 -6.92
CA THR A 321 6.14 12.60 -6.01
C THR A 321 5.49 12.77 -4.63
N SER A 322 5.03 11.66 -4.05
CA SER A 322 4.27 11.69 -2.80
C SER A 322 5.11 12.08 -1.59
N PHE A 323 6.43 11.94 -1.61
CA PHE A 323 7.27 12.32 -0.47
C PHE A 323 7.30 13.84 -0.21
N VAL A 324 6.86 14.66 -1.17
CA VAL A 324 6.61 16.10 -0.96
C VAL A 324 5.68 16.30 0.24
N THR A 325 4.68 15.44 0.42
CA THR A 325 3.72 15.59 1.52
C THR A 325 4.40 15.31 2.85
N SER A 326 5.21 14.24 2.96
CA SER A 326 5.99 13.95 4.17
C SER A 326 6.95 15.07 4.52
N VAL A 327 7.66 15.61 3.52
CA VAL A 327 8.59 16.73 3.75
C VAL A 327 7.84 17.96 4.24
N VAL A 328 6.80 18.42 3.56
CA VAL A 328 6.10 19.67 3.93
C VAL A 328 5.32 19.52 5.24
N THR A 329 4.69 18.37 5.49
CA THR A 329 3.81 18.21 6.65
C THR A 329 4.54 17.72 7.89
N GLN A 330 5.54 16.85 7.73
CA GLN A 330 6.25 16.22 8.86
C GLN A 330 7.68 16.73 9.02
N LYS A 331 8.21 17.52 8.07
CA LYS A 331 9.62 17.98 8.04
C LYS A 331 10.60 16.82 8.13
N SER A 332 10.24 15.69 7.51
CA SER A 332 11.07 14.48 7.54
C SER A 332 11.02 13.71 6.22
N MET A 333 12.07 12.95 5.96
CA MET A 333 12.21 12.09 4.80
C MET A 333 12.85 10.77 5.21
N THR A 334 12.19 9.65 4.91
CA THR A 334 12.76 8.32 5.12
C THR A 334 13.40 7.82 3.82
N LEU A 335 14.71 7.62 3.83
CA LEU A 335 15.45 7.09 2.69
C LEU A 335 15.33 5.57 2.71
N THR A 336 14.77 5.00 1.64
CA THR A 336 14.53 3.55 1.57
C THR A 336 15.85 2.82 1.43
N PRO A 337 16.15 1.80 2.25
CA PRO A 337 17.36 0.99 2.09
C PRO A 337 17.50 0.41 0.68
N LEU A 338 18.68 0.53 0.10
CA LEU A 338 19.01 0.06 -1.24
C LEU A 338 19.93 -1.16 -1.18
N VAL A 339 19.91 -2.00 -2.22
CA VAL A 339 20.95 -3.01 -2.42
C VAL A 339 22.20 -2.29 -2.91
N GLU A 340 23.18 -2.16 -2.03
CA GLU A 340 24.39 -1.35 -2.24
C GLU A 340 25.58 -1.95 -1.48
N ASP A 341 26.77 -1.36 -1.61
CA ASP A 341 27.94 -1.76 -0.82
C ASP A 341 27.85 -1.24 0.62
N PHE A 342 27.57 -2.15 1.55
CA PHE A 342 27.43 -1.83 2.97
C PHE A 342 28.76 -1.55 3.69
N SER A 343 29.92 -1.76 3.02
CA SER A 343 31.22 -1.31 3.53
C SER A 343 31.41 0.20 3.37
N GLN A 344 30.63 0.83 2.49
CA GLN A 344 30.66 2.25 2.21
C GLN A 344 29.53 3.00 2.93
N PRO A 345 29.66 4.34 3.09
CA PRO A 345 28.54 5.19 3.50
C PRO A 345 27.32 5.03 2.58
N SER A 346 26.14 5.40 3.08
CA SER A 346 24.89 5.39 2.30
C SER A 346 25.06 6.09 0.95
N SER A 347 24.67 5.40 -0.14
CA SER A 347 24.69 5.93 -1.51
C SER A 347 23.86 7.20 -1.67
N TYR A 348 22.87 7.44 -0.80
CA TYR A 348 22.17 8.72 -0.73
C TYR A 348 23.07 9.91 -0.41
N SER A 349 24.28 9.69 0.13
CA SER A 349 25.26 10.75 0.35
C SER A 349 25.64 11.44 -0.96
N ALA A 350 25.67 10.71 -2.09
CA ALA A 350 25.98 11.26 -3.41
C ALA A 350 24.94 12.28 -3.90
N SER A 351 23.68 12.14 -3.47
CA SER A 351 22.57 13.02 -3.86
C SER A 351 22.12 13.98 -2.76
N LEU A 352 22.88 14.09 -1.65
CA LEU A 352 22.54 14.97 -0.52
C LEU A 352 22.33 16.42 -0.96
N ARG A 353 23.21 16.94 -1.83
CA ARG A 353 23.11 18.34 -2.28
C ARG A 353 21.81 18.63 -3.02
N ILE A 354 21.33 17.69 -3.85
CA ILE A 354 20.06 17.80 -4.57
C ILE A 354 18.90 17.84 -3.57
N ARG A 355 18.92 16.98 -2.56
CA ARG A 355 17.88 16.96 -1.52
C ARG A 355 17.90 18.22 -0.66
N GLN A 356 19.07 18.78 -0.33
CA GLN A 356 19.16 20.06 0.38
C GLN A 356 18.48 21.20 -0.39
N PHE A 357 18.69 21.28 -1.72
CA PHE A 357 17.99 22.25 -2.57
C PHE A 357 16.48 21.98 -2.61
N PHE A 358 16.10 20.70 -2.74
CA PHE A 358 14.69 20.30 -2.73
C PHE A 358 13.99 20.69 -1.42
N TYR A 359 14.62 20.47 -0.27
CA TYR A 359 14.12 20.95 1.01
C TYR A 359 14.10 22.47 1.09
N GLY A 360 15.06 23.17 0.48
CA GLY A 360 15.06 24.63 0.40
C GLY A 360 13.83 25.16 -0.34
N LEU A 361 13.41 24.50 -1.42
CA LEU A 361 12.19 24.83 -2.17
C LEU A 361 10.92 24.58 -1.37
N LEU A 362 10.88 23.53 -0.53
CA LEU A 362 9.66 23.11 0.17
C LEU A 362 9.51 23.70 1.59
N LEU A 363 10.63 23.89 2.30
CA LEU A 363 10.68 24.24 3.72
C LEU A 363 11.37 25.58 3.98
N GLY A 364 11.91 26.22 2.95
CA GLY A 364 12.72 27.42 3.12
C GLY A 364 13.97 27.12 3.93
N THR A 365 14.09 27.72 5.11
CA THR A 365 15.25 27.55 6.02
C THR A 365 15.02 26.48 7.10
N GLU A 366 13.82 25.90 7.18
CA GLU A 366 13.51 24.92 8.23
C GLU A 366 14.20 23.57 7.98
N LEU A 367 14.81 23.00 9.02
CA LEU A 367 15.52 21.72 8.93
C LEU A 367 14.59 20.57 8.52
N CYS A 368 15.12 19.66 7.71
CA CYS A 368 14.48 18.38 7.41
C CYS A 368 15.21 17.25 8.15
N THR A 369 14.46 16.35 8.80
CA THR A 369 15.03 15.15 9.41
C THR A 369 15.07 14.01 8.39
N GLU A 370 16.26 13.61 7.94
CA GLU A 370 16.45 12.43 7.11
C GLU A 370 16.66 11.19 7.97
N TYR A 371 15.94 10.12 7.69
CA TYR A 371 16.21 8.80 8.23
C TYR A 371 16.96 7.97 7.20
N ASP A 372 18.23 7.72 7.48
CA ASP A 372 19.16 7.05 6.58
C ASP A 372 19.93 5.96 7.34
N ARG A 373 20.52 5.02 6.61
CA ARG A 373 21.31 3.98 7.25
C ARG A 373 22.58 4.56 7.88
N GLU A 374 22.96 3.97 9.01
CA GLU A 374 24.26 4.13 9.64
C GLU A 374 24.86 2.73 9.80
N GLY A 375 25.82 2.40 8.93
CA GLY A 375 26.32 1.04 8.79
C GLY A 375 25.27 0.09 8.20
N ALA A 376 25.16 -1.09 8.80
CA ALA A 376 24.41 -2.24 8.28
C ALA A 376 23.13 -2.59 9.04
N GLU A 377 22.93 -2.04 10.23
CA GLU A 377 21.88 -2.51 11.16
C GLU A 377 20.95 -1.40 11.65
N ASP A 378 21.40 -0.14 11.58
CA ASP A 378 20.68 1.00 12.14
C ASP A 378 20.18 1.95 11.04
N MET A 379 18.95 2.44 11.23
CA MET A 379 18.41 3.62 10.56
C MET A 379 18.40 4.76 11.57
N ARG A 380 19.13 5.85 11.28
CA ARG A 380 19.30 6.96 12.23
C ARG A 380 18.81 8.28 11.67
N PRO A 381 18.19 9.13 12.50
CA PRO A 381 17.84 10.49 12.10
C PRO A 381 19.10 11.35 11.93
N LYS A 382 19.16 12.11 10.85
CA LYS A 382 20.16 13.13 10.56
C LYS A 382 19.44 14.44 10.23
N GLN A 383 19.84 15.54 10.88
CA GLN A 383 19.31 16.86 10.55
C GLN A 383 20.00 17.35 9.27
N VAL A 384 19.21 17.65 8.24
CA VAL A 384 19.70 18.18 6.98
C VAL A 384 19.30 19.63 6.86
N THR A 385 20.31 20.49 6.74
CA THR A 385 20.11 21.92 6.51
C THR A 385 19.71 22.14 5.06
N PRO A 386 18.54 22.77 4.80
CA PRO A 386 18.16 23.16 3.46
C PRO A 386 19.15 24.14 2.86
N VAL A 387 19.21 24.13 1.54
CA VAL A 387 19.97 25.11 0.79
C VAL A 387 18.97 25.88 -0.02
N LEU A 388 18.80 27.16 0.33
CA LEU A 388 18.04 28.06 -0.51
C LEU A 388 18.75 28.15 -1.84
N ALA A 389 18.00 27.93 -2.91
CA ALA A 389 18.46 28.28 -4.23
C ALA A 389 18.63 29.82 -4.19
N GLY A 390 19.88 30.29 -4.13
CA GLY A 390 20.21 31.72 -4.24
C GLY A 390 20.03 32.21 -5.67
N VAL A 391 18.90 31.84 -6.27
CA VAL A 391 18.61 31.97 -7.68
C VAL A 391 17.85 33.28 -7.82
N THR A 392 18.49 34.30 -8.40
CA THR A 392 17.77 35.53 -8.69
C THR A 392 16.66 35.25 -9.71
N PRO A 393 15.59 36.07 -9.79
CA PRO A 393 14.59 35.93 -10.84
C PRO A 393 15.20 35.86 -12.26
N GLU A 394 16.35 36.50 -12.50
CA GLU A 394 17.08 36.40 -13.77
C GLU A 394 17.75 35.03 -13.99
N GLU A 395 18.24 34.37 -12.94
CA GLU A 395 18.82 33.02 -13.04
C GLU A 395 17.74 31.93 -13.21
N LEU A 396 16.53 32.16 -12.70
CA LEU A 396 15.34 31.34 -12.97
C LEU A 396 14.90 31.41 -14.44
N GLN A 397 15.03 32.58 -15.08
CA GLN A 397 14.79 32.72 -16.53
C GLN A 397 15.86 32.00 -17.36
N LYS A 398 17.12 31.93 -16.90
CA LYS A 398 18.19 31.13 -17.55
C LYS A 398 18.02 29.62 -17.37
N LEU A 399 17.20 29.19 -16.42
CA LEU A 399 16.82 27.78 -16.21
C LEU A 399 15.69 27.31 -17.15
N GLU A 400 15.24 28.15 -18.10
CA GLU A 400 14.51 27.71 -19.29
C GLU A 400 15.41 26.82 -20.17
N LEU A 401 15.66 25.58 -19.71
CA LEU A 401 16.18 24.40 -20.43
C LEU A 401 16.81 24.65 -21.81
N GLU A 402 17.86 25.47 -21.89
CA GLU A 402 18.53 25.77 -23.17
C GLU A 402 19.23 24.52 -23.76
N HIS A 403 19.38 23.43 -22.99
CA HIS A 403 20.14 22.24 -23.42
C HIS A 403 19.42 20.89 -23.32
N LEU A 404 18.15 20.81 -22.89
CA LEU A 404 17.45 19.52 -22.90
C LEU A 404 17.09 19.06 -24.32
N ASN A 405 16.86 20.02 -25.23
CA ASN A 405 16.60 19.75 -26.65
C ASN A 405 17.84 19.27 -27.42
N GLU A 406 19.04 19.43 -26.87
CA GLU A 406 20.27 18.94 -27.51
C GLU A 406 20.52 17.45 -27.23
N ILE A 407 20.11 16.95 -26.05
CA ILE A 407 20.22 15.52 -25.71
C ILE A 407 19.24 14.67 -26.55
N LEU A 408 18.07 15.22 -26.91
CA LEU A 408 17.11 14.58 -27.81
C LEU A 408 17.65 14.34 -29.24
N LYS A 409 18.70 15.07 -29.66
CA LYS A 409 19.35 14.87 -30.98
C LYS A 409 20.36 13.71 -30.98
N CYS A 410 20.78 13.24 -29.80
CA CYS A 410 21.78 12.18 -29.67
C CYS A 410 21.18 10.79 -29.42
N LEU A 411 19.85 10.67 -29.33
CA LEU A 411 19.17 9.38 -29.24
C LEU A 411 18.79 8.89 -30.65
N PRO A 412 19.19 7.69 -31.08
CA PRO A 412 18.77 7.15 -32.37
C PRO A 412 17.26 6.93 -32.37
N MET A 413 16.53 7.76 -33.12
CA MET A 413 15.08 7.63 -33.27
C MET A 413 14.74 6.32 -33.98
N SER A 414 13.83 5.53 -33.39
CA SER A 414 13.27 4.34 -34.04
C SER A 414 12.45 4.69 -35.28
N ASN A 415 12.44 3.79 -36.28
CA ASN A 415 11.84 4.01 -37.61
C ASN A 415 10.33 4.34 -37.59
N SER A 416 9.63 4.19 -36.46
CA SER A 416 8.19 4.48 -36.34
C SER A 416 7.86 5.98 -36.34
N GLN A 417 8.80 6.83 -35.94
CA GLN A 417 8.57 8.29 -35.86
C GLN A 417 8.70 9.00 -37.22
N LYS A 418 9.35 8.39 -38.22
CA LYS A 418 9.53 8.99 -39.56
C LYS A 418 8.25 9.01 -40.40
N GLN A 419 7.25 8.18 -40.09
CA GLN A 419 6.00 8.13 -40.87
C GLN A 419 4.98 9.21 -40.50
N ARG A 420 5.02 9.75 -39.27
CA ARG A 420 4.07 10.80 -38.82
C ARG A 420 4.42 12.20 -39.33
N ALA A 421 5.67 12.46 -39.71
CA ALA A 421 6.10 13.79 -40.20
C ALA A 421 5.76 14.06 -41.68
N LYS A 422 5.26 13.07 -42.44
CA LYS A 422 4.94 13.22 -43.87
C LYS A 422 3.51 13.68 -44.18
N TYR A 423 2.61 13.76 -43.19
CA TYR A 423 1.19 14.05 -43.42
C TYR A 423 0.71 15.44 -42.96
N THR A 424 1.62 16.33 -42.54
CA THR A 424 1.25 17.68 -42.07
C THR A 424 1.87 18.80 -42.89
N LYS A 425 1.99 18.59 -44.21
CA LYS A 425 2.16 19.66 -45.19
C LYS A 425 1.21 19.45 -46.36
N GLN A 426 0.00 19.94 -46.20
CA GLN A 426 -0.81 20.55 -47.25
C GLN A 426 -1.72 21.60 -46.63
#